data_AF-A0ABD2QGE5-F1
#
_entry.id   AF-A0ABD2QGE5-F1
#
_cell.length_a   1.000
_cell.length_b   1.000
_cell.length_c   1.000
_cell.angle_alpha   90.00
_cell.angle_beta   90.00
_cell.angle_gamma   90.00
#
_symmetry.space_group_name_H-M   'P 1'
#
loop_
_entity.id
_entity.type
_entity.pdbx_description
1 polymer ?
#
loop_
_entity_poly.entity_id
_entity_poly.type
_entity_poly.pdbx_seq_one_letter_code
_entity_poly.pdbx_strand_id
1 'polypeptide(L)'
;MAASLPQSTAIRALQKELKSLIAQPVEGFSVKLVDESNLFVWDVAIFGPPQTIYEGGYFKARLFFPPEYPYLPPTMKFITRMFHPNIYENGDVCISILHAPGEDPRSGEMASERWSPVQNVRTILLSVISMLNEPNIHSSAHINASTAYRDWRESNGLKADYERTVRGLVEQTRSDALIDGVTVPTTLEEYCISGSTKGLSSGTNFGYNANMSGILADDALDLDDDYFDDDDEEDEDDMETDEQVEEIAPKSMGETSVACAGNSQLYVEDGLIDEGHVTEERDASNEANKVDLAAHSKNSNQPSEAT
;
A
#
# COMPACT_ATOMS: atom_id res chain seq x y z
N MET A 1 7.91 43.54 14.60
CA MET A 1 7.11 42.49 13.94
C MET A 1 7.92 42.00 12.76
N ALA A 2 8.64 40.89 12.88
CA ALA A 2 9.26 40.25 11.73
C ALA A 2 8.14 39.49 11.01
N ALA A 3 7.83 39.86 9.77
CA ALA A 3 6.88 39.12 8.96
C ALA A 3 7.46 37.72 8.72
N SER A 4 6.72 36.67 9.09
CA SER A 4 7.09 35.29 8.76
C SER A 4 7.04 35.13 7.24
N LEU A 5 8.04 34.44 6.69
CA LEU A 5 8.06 34.11 5.27
C LEU A 5 6.88 33.18 4.94
N PRO A 6 6.22 33.33 3.78
CA PRO A 6 5.12 32.44 3.40
C PRO A 6 5.64 31.00 3.35
N GLN A 7 5.12 30.14 4.22
CA GLN A 7 5.41 28.71 4.22
C GLN A 7 4.88 28.10 2.91
N SER A 8 5.59 27.10 2.37
CA SER A 8 5.11 26.40 1.17
C SER A 8 3.77 25.70 1.47
N THR A 9 2.91 25.61 0.46
CA THR A 9 1.61 24.92 0.58
C THR A 9 1.76 23.49 1.08
N ALA A 10 2.83 22.80 0.67
CA ALA A 10 3.20 21.47 1.15
C ALA A 10 3.51 21.44 2.64
N ILE A 11 4.32 22.39 3.16
CA ILE A 11 4.63 22.47 4.60
C ILE A 11 3.34 22.61 5.41
N ARG A 12 2.45 23.53 5.00
CA ARG A 12 1.18 23.77 5.71
C ARG A 12 0.28 22.53 5.71
N ALA A 13 0.20 21.82 4.58
CA ALA A 13 -0.56 20.57 4.48
C ALA A 13 0.01 19.48 5.41
N LEU A 14 1.33 19.27 5.37
CA LEU A 14 2.00 18.25 6.18
C LEU A 14 1.90 18.54 7.68
N GLN A 15 2.04 19.81 8.11
CA GLN A 15 1.84 20.19 9.52
C GLN A 15 0.42 19.92 9.99
N LYS A 16 -0.59 20.28 9.18
CA LYS A 16 -2.01 20.02 9.49
C LYS A 16 -2.28 18.52 9.64
N GLU A 17 -1.77 17.72 8.71
CA GLU A 17 -1.94 16.27 8.75
C GLU A 17 -1.22 15.60 9.91
N LEU A 18 0.02 16.03 10.21
CA LEU A 18 0.77 15.52 11.35
C LEU A 18 0.04 15.82 12.66
N LYS A 19 -0.44 17.05 12.83
CA LYS A 19 -1.24 17.45 14.00
C LYS A 19 -2.51 16.61 14.13
N SER A 20 -3.20 16.36 13.00
CA SER A 20 -4.40 15.52 12.96
C SER A 20 -4.11 14.06 13.36
N LEU A 21 -3.02 13.48 12.86
CA LEU A 21 -2.61 12.11 13.19
C LEU A 21 -2.12 11.95 14.63
N ILE A 22 -1.47 12.98 15.20
CA ILE A 22 -1.09 12.97 16.62
C ILE A 22 -2.32 13.09 17.52
N ALA A 23 -3.27 13.97 17.17
CA ALA A 23 -4.48 14.16 17.95
C ALA A 23 -5.43 12.94 17.87
N GLN A 24 -5.50 12.30 16.70
CA GLN A 24 -6.34 11.15 16.43
C GLN A 24 -5.52 10.08 15.70
N PRO A 25 -4.74 9.26 16.41
CA PRO A 25 -3.93 8.22 15.78
C PRO A 25 -4.80 7.20 15.04
N VAL A 26 -4.23 6.62 13.98
CA VAL A 26 -4.86 5.49 13.28
C VAL A 26 -4.52 4.23 14.06
N GLU A 27 -5.53 3.39 14.32
CA GLU A 27 -5.34 2.12 15.02
C GLU A 27 -4.26 1.27 14.34
N GLY A 28 -3.35 0.71 15.14
CA GLY A 28 -2.21 -0.05 14.63
C GLY A 28 -1.09 0.78 13.99
N PHE A 29 -1.15 2.11 14.02
CA PHE A 29 -0.07 2.96 13.52
C PHE A 29 0.44 3.95 14.55
N SER A 30 1.75 4.22 14.48
CA SER A 30 2.38 5.36 15.16
C SER A 30 3.26 6.09 14.16
N VAL A 31 3.11 7.41 14.08
CA VAL A 31 3.84 8.27 13.13
C VAL A 31 4.75 9.21 13.90
N LYS A 32 5.98 9.38 13.41
CA LYS A 32 6.95 10.36 13.93
C LYS A 32 7.76 10.97 12.78
N LEU A 33 8.27 12.17 13.00
CA LEU A 33 9.27 12.75 12.09
C LEU A 33 10.60 12.03 12.26
N VAL A 34 11.34 11.84 11.15
CA VAL A 34 12.72 11.34 11.24
C VAL A 34 13.63 12.42 11.83
N ASP A 35 13.40 13.66 11.44
CA ASP A 35 14.10 14.85 11.90
C ASP A 35 13.05 15.95 12.12
N GLU A 36 13.03 16.56 13.30
CA GLU A 36 12.07 17.62 13.65
C GLU A 36 12.20 18.86 12.74
N SER A 37 13.36 19.04 12.09
CA SER A 37 13.59 20.11 11.11
C SER A 37 13.11 19.76 9.69
N ASN A 38 12.77 18.49 9.42
CA ASN A 38 12.37 18.02 8.09
C ASN A 38 10.98 17.35 8.10
N LEU A 39 9.97 18.12 7.71
CA LEU A 39 8.58 17.66 7.60
C LEU A 39 8.32 16.73 6.41
N PHE A 40 9.27 16.52 5.50
CA PHE A 40 9.07 15.73 4.28
C PHE A 40 9.45 14.24 4.44
N VAL A 41 9.88 13.80 5.62
CA VAL A 41 10.25 12.39 5.86
C VAL A 41 9.72 11.89 7.21
N TRP A 42 8.79 10.94 7.17
CA TRP A 42 8.12 10.43 8.37
C TRP A 42 8.42 8.93 8.56
N ASP A 43 8.77 8.54 9.78
CA ASP A 43 8.80 7.15 10.20
C ASP A 43 7.41 6.71 10.66
N VAL A 44 6.99 5.55 10.18
CA VAL A 44 5.72 4.92 10.49
C VAL A 44 5.99 3.56 11.11
N ALA A 45 5.57 3.37 12.35
CA ALA A 45 5.47 2.07 13.00
C ALA A 45 4.08 1.48 12.74
N ILE A 46 4.05 0.22 12.32
CA ILE A 46 2.84 -0.52 11.95
C ILE A 46 2.78 -1.78 12.80
N PHE A 47 1.70 -1.93 13.54
CA PHE A 47 1.43 -3.12 14.35
C PHE A 47 0.55 -4.06 13.56
N GLY A 48 0.88 -5.35 13.58
CA GLY A 48 0.06 -6.36 12.91
C GLY A 48 -1.28 -6.54 13.62
N PRO A 49 -2.43 -6.49 12.91
CA PRO A 49 -3.73 -6.68 13.54
C PRO A 49 -3.86 -8.08 14.16
N PRO A 50 -4.59 -8.22 15.28
CA PRO A 50 -4.87 -9.53 15.86
C PRO A 50 -5.71 -10.39 14.92
N GLN A 51 -5.62 -11.71 15.04
CA GLN A 51 -6.30 -12.69 14.19
C GLN A 51 -5.85 -12.65 12.72
N THR A 52 -4.66 -12.12 12.46
CA THR A 52 -4.02 -12.16 11.13
C THR A 52 -2.69 -12.91 11.20
N ILE A 53 -2.12 -13.24 10.05
CA ILE A 53 -0.76 -13.81 9.98
C ILE A 53 0.33 -12.81 10.43
N TYR A 54 -0.03 -11.54 10.59
CA TYR A 54 0.85 -10.46 11.05
C TYR A 54 0.73 -10.18 12.55
N GLU A 55 -0.20 -10.83 13.26
CA GLU A 55 -0.44 -10.61 14.70
C GLU A 55 0.86 -10.61 15.52
N GLY A 56 1.04 -9.58 16.35
CA GLY A 56 2.24 -9.40 17.16
C GLY A 56 3.47 -8.89 16.40
N GLY A 57 3.32 -8.53 15.12
CA GLY A 57 4.37 -7.93 14.30
C GLY A 57 4.58 -6.44 14.58
N TYR A 58 5.81 -5.99 14.40
CA TYR A 58 6.23 -4.58 14.52
C TYR A 58 7.02 -4.14 13.28
N PHE A 59 6.33 -3.55 12.31
CA PHE A 59 6.92 -3.20 11.03
C PHE A 59 7.24 -1.71 11.00
N LYS A 60 8.45 -1.39 10.50
CA LYS A 60 8.90 -0.01 10.30
C LYS A 60 8.82 0.33 8.83
N ALA A 61 8.18 1.45 8.51
CA ALA A 61 8.13 2.03 7.19
C ALA A 61 8.47 3.52 7.24
N ARG A 62 8.71 4.10 6.07
CA ARG A 62 9.04 5.51 5.90
C ARG A 62 8.25 6.09 4.74
N LEU A 63 7.67 7.26 4.98
CA LEU A 63 7.03 8.09 3.96
C LEU A 63 7.98 9.20 3.54
N PHE A 64 8.08 9.42 2.24
CA PHE A 64 8.82 10.52 1.63
C PHE A 64 7.86 11.38 0.84
N PHE A 65 7.75 12.66 1.21
CA PHE A 65 6.84 13.60 0.58
C PHE A 65 7.56 14.44 -0.46
N PRO A 66 6.98 14.64 -1.66
CA PRO A 66 7.52 15.57 -2.63
C PRO A 66 7.27 17.04 -2.22
N PRO A 67 8.08 18.00 -2.70
CA PRO A 67 7.82 19.43 -2.52
C PRO A 67 6.45 19.89 -3.04
N GLU A 68 5.89 19.17 -4.01
CA GLU A 68 4.59 19.43 -4.64
C GLU A 68 3.42 18.80 -3.89
N TYR A 69 3.62 18.17 -2.73
CA TYR A 69 2.53 17.60 -1.94
C TYR A 69 1.47 18.67 -1.59
N PRO A 70 0.15 18.37 -1.66
CA PRO A 70 -0.49 17.08 -1.97
C PRO A 70 -0.80 16.86 -3.46
N TYR A 71 -0.28 17.67 -4.39
CA TYR A 71 -0.55 17.49 -5.82
C TYR A 71 0.13 16.24 -6.41
N LEU A 72 1.30 15.88 -5.88
CA LEU A 72 1.98 14.62 -6.17
C LEU A 72 1.95 13.68 -4.96
N PRO A 73 1.86 12.35 -5.18
CA PRO A 73 1.83 11.38 -4.10
C PRO A 73 3.17 11.30 -3.36
N PRO A 74 3.17 10.96 -2.07
CA PRO A 74 4.37 10.51 -1.40
C PRO A 74 4.78 9.11 -1.89
N THR A 75 6.01 8.71 -1.56
CA THR A 75 6.43 7.30 -1.67
C THR A 75 6.47 6.67 -0.29
N MET A 76 6.10 5.39 -0.20
CA MET A 76 6.18 4.62 1.03
C MET A 76 7.13 3.44 0.85
N LYS A 77 8.02 3.27 1.84
CA LYS A 77 9.01 2.21 1.85
C LYS A 77 9.06 1.51 3.19
N PHE A 78 8.93 0.20 3.21
CA PHE A 78 9.23 -0.60 4.38
C PHE A 78 10.73 -0.65 4.63
N ILE A 79 11.12 -0.27 5.85
CA ILE A 79 12.49 -0.41 6.37
C ILE A 79 12.70 -1.84 6.87
N THR A 80 11.67 -2.39 7.52
CA THR A 80 11.60 -3.83 7.82
C THR A 80 11.50 -4.60 6.50
N ARG A 81 12.26 -5.69 6.34
CA ARG A 81 12.13 -6.55 5.15
C ARG A 81 10.75 -7.19 5.12
N MET A 82 10.06 -7.13 3.99
CA MET A 82 8.72 -7.69 3.84
C MET A 82 8.69 -8.77 2.76
N PHE A 83 7.94 -9.84 3.00
CA PHE A 83 7.62 -10.85 1.99
C PHE A 83 6.14 -10.74 1.63
N HIS A 84 5.81 -9.90 0.64
CA HIS A 84 4.44 -9.52 0.34
C HIS A 84 4.20 -9.31 -1.16
N PRO A 85 3.06 -9.74 -1.74
CA PRO A 85 2.78 -9.58 -3.17
C PRO A 85 2.90 -8.14 -3.70
N ASN A 86 2.56 -7.14 -2.89
CA ASN A 86 2.55 -5.72 -3.27
C ASN A 86 3.70 -4.90 -2.67
N ILE A 87 4.73 -5.54 -2.12
CA ILE A 87 5.92 -4.85 -1.62
C ILE A 87 7.14 -5.40 -2.37
N TYR A 88 7.90 -4.50 -3.00
CA TYR A 88 9.12 -4.87 -3.70
C TYR A 88 10.19 -5.39 -2.73
N GLU A 89 11.18 -6.13 -3.23
CA GLU A 89 12.30 -6.64 -2.42
C GLU A 89 13.12 -5.53 -1.75
N ASN A 90 13.12 -4.33 -2.36
CA ASN A 90 13.79 -3.16 -1.80
C ASN A 90 12.95 -2.47 -0.69
N GLY A 91 11.70 -2.88 -0.47
CA GLY A 91 10.75 -2.35 0.51
C GLY A 91 9.72 -1.37 -0.05
N ASP A 92 9.82 -0.94 -1.32
CA ASP A 92 8.87 0.03 -1.88
C ASP A 92 7.46 -0.59 -1.98
N VAL A 93 6.45 0.19 -1.60
CA VAL A 93 5.04 -0.24 -1.61
C VAL A 93 4.40 0.10 -2.95
N CYS A 94 3.72 -0.87 -3.56
CA CYS A 94 3.01 -0.72 -4.82
C CYS A 94 1.50 -0.82 -4.59
N ILE A 95 0.84 0.33 -4.43
CA ILE A 95 -0.61 0.46 -4.32
C ILE A 95 -1.07 1.65 -5.17
N SER A 96 -2.24 1.53 -5.80
CA SER A 96 -2.76 2.50 -6.77
C SER A 96 -2.82 3.93 -6.23
N ILE A 97 -3.18 4.11 -4.95
CA ILE A 97 -3.24 5.42 -4.30
C ILE A 97 -1.88 6.15 -4.29
N LEU A 98 -0.75 5.45 -4.37
CA LEU A 98 0.58 6.06 -4.45
C LEU A 98 1.08 6.27 -5.89
N HIS A 99 0.29 5.87 -6.90
CA HIS A 99 0.60 6.14 -8.30
C HIS A 99 0.21 7.56 -8.68
N ALA A 100 0.95 8.12 -9.64
CA ALA A 100 0.74 9.48 -10.13
C ALA A 100 -0.72 9.72 -10.57
N PRO A 101 -1.25 10.93 -10.40
CA PRO A 101 -2.62 11.26 -10.78
C PRO A 101 -2.83 11.12 -12.30
N GLY A 102 -4.08 10.85 -12.69
CA GLY A 102 -4.51 10.80 -14.09
C GLY A 102 -4.87 9.39 -14.58
N GLU A 103 -5.12 9.27 -15.89
CA GLU A 103 -5.38 7.99 -16.53
C GLU A 103 -4.08 7.38 -17.06
N ASP A 104 -3.82 6.12 -16.72
CA ASP A 104 -2.79 5.32 -17.38
C ASP A 104 -3.48 4.14 -18.10
N PRO A 105 -3.65 4.20 -19.43
CA PRO A 105 -4.27 3.13 -20.21
C PRO A 105 -3.57 1.77 -20.10
N ARG A 106 -2.32 1.71 -19.63
CA ARG A 106 -1.53 0.47 -19.54
C ARG A 106 -1.63 -0.21 -18.18
N SER A 107 -2.10 0.52 -17.16
CA SER A 107 -2.12 0.06 -15.78
C SER A 107 -3.31 -0.85 -15.42
N GLY A 108 -4.44 -0.66 -16.10
CA GLY A 108 -5.72 -1.25 -15.69
C GLY A 108 -6.37 -0.64 -14.44
N GLU A 109 -5.82 0.43 -13.85
CA GLU A 109 -6.38 1.10 -12.66
C GLU A 109 -7.24 2.30 -13.04
N MET A 110 -8.31 2.54 -12.29
CA MET A 110 -9.17 3.72 -12.47
C MET A 110 -8.50 4.98 -11.93
N ALA A 111 -8.78 6.15 -12.53
CA ALA A 111 -8.28 7.43 -12.03
C ALA A 111 -8.74 7.72 -10.58
N SER A 112 -9.89 7.19 -10.17
CA SER A 112 -10.41 7.29 -8.79
C SER A 112 -9.63 6.46 -7.77
N GLU A 113 -8.91 5.42 -8.21
CA GLU A 113 -8.09 4.57 -7.36
C GLU A 113 -6.66 5.12 -7.20
N ARG A 114 -6.30 6.12 -8.00
CA ARG A 114 -5.01 6.79 -8.02
C ARG A 114 -4.93 7.96 -7.04
N TRP A 115 -3.71 8.48 -6.88
CA TRP A 115 -3.51 9.69 -6.12
C TRP A 115 -4.35 10.84 -6.65
N SER A 116 -4.93 11.59 -5.72
CA SER A 116 -5.56 12.88 -5.99
C SER A 116 -5.30 13.79 -4.79
N PRO A 117 -5.32 15.13 -4.96
CA PRO A 117 -5.03 16.07 -3.87
C PRO A 117 -5.99 16.03 -2.69
N VAL A 118 -7.10 15.29 -2.80
CA VAL A 118 -8.06 15.04 -1.70
C VAL A 118 -7.61 13.90 -0.77
N GLN A 119 -6.68 13.06 -1.22
CA GLN A 119 -6.08 12.00 -0.41
C GLN A 119 -5.10 12.60 0.61
N ASN A 120 -4.83 11.85 1.67
CA ASN A 120 -3.98 12.29 2.78
C ASN A 120 -3.26 11.09 3.40
N VAL A 121 -2.36 11.35 4.35
CA VAL A 121 -1.58 10.30 5.00
C VAL A 121 -2.47 9.28 5.70
N ARG A 122 -3.59 9.70 6.32
CA ARG A 122 -4.52 8.75 6.95
C ARG A 122 -5.10 7.77 5.93
N THR A 123 -5.51 8.24 4.74
CA THR A 123 -6.04 7.34 3.71
C THR A 123 -4.97 6.37 3.20
N ILE A 124 -3.72 6.82 3.04
CA ILE A 124 -2.59 5.94 2.71
C ILE A 124 -2.43 4.82 3.76
N LEU A 125 -2.39 5.17 5.05
CA LEU A 125 -2.22 4.19 6.14
C LEU A 125 -3.35 3.15 6.15
N LEU A 126 -4.59 3.58 5.97
CA LEU A 126 -5.74 2.66 5.88
C LEU A 126 -5.66 1.74 4.64
N SER A 127 -5.25 2.28 3.49
CA SER A 127 -5.00 1.48 2.28
C SER A 127 -3.90 0.45 2.49
N VAL A 128 -2.86 0.76 3.27
CA VAL A 128 -1.78 -0.18 3.58
C VAL A 128 -2.26 -1.33 4.47
N ILE A 129 -3.09 -1.09 5.51
CA ILE A 129 -3.68 -2.19 6.29
C ILE A 129 -4.51 -3.09 5.38
N SER A 130 -5.38 -2.48 4.56
CA SER A 130 -6.24 -3.22 3.64
C SER A 130 -5.41 -4.12 2.71
N MET A 131 -4.34 -3.56 2.12
CA MET A 131 -3.43 -4.29 1.23
C MET A 131 -2.63 -5.39 1.94
N LEU A 132 -2.25 -5.22 3.22
CA LEU A 132 -1.59 -6.29 3.99
C LEU A 132 -2.54 -7.47 4.27
N ASN A 133 -3.82 -7.19 4.48
CA ASN A 133 -4.83 -8.23 4.73
C ASN A 133 -5.28 -8.94 3.44
N GLU A 134 -5.46 -8.17 2.37
CA GLU A 134 -5.94 -8.64 1.07
C GLU A 134 -5.01 -8.15 -0.05
N PRO A 135 -3.89 -8.86 -0.29
CA PRO A 135 -2.93 -8.50 -1.32
C PRO A 135 -3.53 -8.62 -2.72
N ASN A 136 -3.20 -7.67 -3.59
CA ASN A 136 -3.52 -7.75 -5.01
C ASN A 136 -2.47 -8.62 -5.73
N ILE A 137 -2.88 -9.82 -6.17
CA ILE A 137 -2.02 -10.76 -6.90
C ILE A 137 -2.03 -10.58 -8.42
N HIS A 138 -2.94 -9.77 -8.97
CA HIS A 138 -3.04 -9.54 -10.41
C HIS A 138 -1.97 -8.57 -10.92
N SER A 139 -1.57 -7.62 -10.08
CA SER A 139 -0.46 -6.68 -10.32
C SER A 139 0.55 -6.75 -9.17
N SER A 140 1.23 -7.89 -9.05
CA SER A 140 2.17 -8.13 -7.95
C SER A 140 3.51 -7.46 -8.19
N ALA A 141 4.00 -6.71 -7.21
CA ALA A 141 5.39 -6.24 -7.13
C ALA A 141 6.39 -7.37 -6.87
N HIS A 142 5.96 -8.44 -6.21
CA HIS A 142 6.80 -9.57 -5.84
C HIS A 142 6.18 -10.91 -6.27
N ILE A 143 6.67 -11.45 -7.38
CA ILE A 143 6.10 -12.65 -8.05
C ILE A 143 6.13 -13.89 -7.15
N ASN A 144 7.25 -14.14 -6.46
CA ASN A 144 7.38 -15.29 -5.56
C ASN A 144 6.40 -15.22 -4.39
N ALA A 145 6.26 -14.05 -3.76
CA ALA A 145 5.29 -13.83 -2.69
C ALA A 145 3.85 -13.98 -3.18
N SER A 146 3.53 -13.47 -4.38
CA SER A 146 2.21 -13.64 -5.03
C SER A 146 1.86 -15.11 -5.27
N THR A 147 2.81 -15.87 -5.81
CA THR A 147 2.65 -17.32 -6.06
C THR A 147 2.42 -18.08 -4.75
N ALA A 148 3.26 -17.83 -3.74
CA ALA A 148 3.13 -18.48 -2.44
C ALA A 148 1.82 -18.12 -1.73
N TYR A 149 1.39 -16.85 -1.81
CA TYR A 149 0.13 -16.39 -1.24
C TYR A 149 -1.08 -17.06 -1.91
N ARG A 150 -1.10 -17.11 -3.25
CA ARG A 150 -2.17 -17.80 -4.01
C ARG A 150 -2.25 -19.27 -3.60
N ASP A 151 -1.12 -19.98 -3.60
CA ASP A 151 -1.04 -21.39 -3.22
C ASP A 151 -1.53 -21.62 -1.78
N TRP A 152 -1.21 -20.73 -0.84
CA TRP A 152 -1.70 -20.76 0.54
C TRP A 152 -3.22 -20.54 0.63
N ARG A 153 -3.75 -19.55 -0.08
CA ARG A 153 -5.20 -19.24 -0.11
C ARG A 153 -6.01 -20.36 -0.75
N GLU A 154 -5.62 -20.85 -1.92
CA GLU A 154 -6.34 -21.90 -2.65
C GLU A 154 -6.32 -23.25 -1.92
N SER A 155 -5.26 -23.51 -1.15
CA SER A 155 -5.13 -24.73 -0.37
C SER A 155 -5.77 -24.64 1.02
N ASN A 156 -6.49 -23.55 1.34
CA ASN A 156 -7.05 -23.27 2.67
C ASN A 156 -6.00 -23.44 3.80
N GLY A 157 -4.77 -22.99 3.55
CA GLY A 157 -3.67 -23.05 4.53
C GLY A 157 -2.87 -24.35 4.56
N LEU A 158 -3.19 -25.36 3.74
CA LEU A 158 -2.41 -26.61 3.70
C LEU A 158 -0.98 -26.38 3.19
N LYS A 159 -0.81 -25.52 2.18
CA LYS A 159 0.50 -25.04 1.72
C LYS A 159 0.95 -23.85 2.58
N ALA A 160 1.47 -24.15 3.76
CA ALA A 160 1.84 -23.14 4.77
C ALA A 160 3.15 -22.38 4.50
N ASP A 161 3.72 -22.43 3.29
CA ASP A 161 5.02 -21.79 3.01
C ASP A 161 4.97 -20.27 3.13
N TYR A 162 3.88 -19.65 2.64
CA TYR A 162 3.66 -18.21 2.76
C TYR A 162 3.49 -17.82 4.24
N GLU A 163 2.57 -18.46 4.95
CA GLU A 163 2.31 -18.20 6.37
C GLU A 163 3.56 -18.42 7.22
N ARG A 164 4.32 -19.51 7.00
CA ARG A 164 5.57 -19.79 7.73
C ARG A 164 6.59 -18.68 7.54
N THR A 165 6.72 -18.16 6.31
CA THR A 165 7.64 -17.07 5.99
C THR A 165 7.23 -15.78 6.71
N VAL A 166 5.94 -15.43 6.65
CA VAL A 166 5.40 -14.23 7.32
C VAL A 166 5.52 -14.34 8.84
N ARG A 167 5.21 -15.49 9.44
CA ARG A 167 5.39 -15.72 10.88
C ARG A 167 6.85 -15.65 11.30
N GLY A 168 7.76 -16.18 10.48
CA GLY A 168 9.20 -16.04 10.71
C GLY A 168 9.67 -14.58 10.69
N LEU A 169 9.05 -13.74 9.85
CA LEU A 169 9.29 -12.30 9.84
C LEU A 169 8.72 -11.62 11.10
N VAL A 170 7.48 -11.93 11.48
CA VAL A 170 6.85 -11.39 12.70
C VAL A 170 7.73 -11.61 13.93
N GLU A 171 8.27 -12.83 14.11
CA GLU A 171 9.14 -13.13 15.25
C GLU A 171 10.44 -12.29 15.24
N GLN A 172 11.01 -12.02 14.07
CA GLN A 172 12.17 -11.13 13.94
C GLN A 172 11.79 -9.70 14.36
N THR A 173 10.65 -9.20 13.90
CA THR A 173 10.19 -7.84 14.24
C THR A 173 9.86 -7.68 15.72
N ARG A 174 9.45 -8.75 16.39
CA ARG A 174 9.22 -8.74 17.84
C ARG A 174 10.51 -8.48 18.61
N SER A 175 11.64 -9.02 18.14
CA SER A 175 12.95 -8.74 18.71
C SER A 175 13.35 -7.27 18.47
N ASP A 176 13.06 -6.72 17.29
CA ASP A 176 13.29 -5.31 16.99
C ASP A 176 12.45 -4.38 17.90
N ALA A 177 11.20 -4.75 18.18
CA ALA A 177 10.33 -3.99 19.09
C ALA A 177 10.91 -3.91 20.50
N LEU A 178 11.51 -5.00 21.00
CA LEU A 178 12.17 -5.03 22.31
C LEU A 178 13.39 -4.10 22.35
N ILE A 179 14.18 -4.06 21.27
CA ILE A 179 15.34 -3.17 21.13
C ILE A 179 14.88 -1.71 21.14
N ASP A 180 13.80 -1.41 20.42
CA ASP A 180 13.24 -0.06 20.29
C ASP A 180 12.41 0.35 21.52
N GLY A 181 12.21 -0.54 22.50
CA GLY A 181 11.42 -0.30 23.71
C GLY A 181 9.92 -0.09 23.43
N VAL A 182 9.40 -0.78 22.42
CA VAL A 182 8.00 -0.72 21.99
C VAL A 182 7.24 -1.93 22.52
N THR A 183 6.08 -1.69 23.14
CA THR A 183 5.15 -2.76 23.52
C THR A 183 4.18 -3.00 22.37
N VAL A 184 4.21 -4.19 21.78
CA VAL A 184 3.34 -4.57 20.66
C VAL A 184 1.96 -4.99 21.21
N PRO A 185 0.86 -4.40 20.73
CA PRO A 185 -0.48 -4.82 21.13
C PRO A 185 -0.74 -6.25 20.65
N THR A 186 -1.25 -7.10 21.55
CA THR A 186 -1.57 -8.51 21.24
C THR A 186 -3.06 -8.81 21.34
N THR A 187 -3.82 -7.93 21.98
CA THR A 187 -5.27 -8.04 22.07
C THR A 187 -5.95 -7.01 21.17
N LEU A 188 -7.20 -7.28 20.77
CA LEU A 188 -8.01 -6.34 20.00
C LEU A 188 -8.24 -5.03 20.77
N GLU A 189 -8.43 -5.13 22.09
CA GLU A 189 -8.60 -3.96 22.95
C GLU A 189 -7.35 -3.07 22.91
N GLU A 190 -6.15 -3.64 23.09
CA GLU A 190 -4.89 -2.89 23.01
C GLU A 190 -4.67 -2.27 21.62
N TYR A 191 -5.00 -3.01 20.56
CA TYR A 191 -4.84 -2.58 19.18
C TYR A 191 -5.74 -1.37 18.84
N CYS A 192 -7.00 -1.37 19.31
CA CYS A 192 -7.92 -0.25 19.11
C CYS A 192 -7.68 0.90 20.10
N ILE A 193 -7.19 0.62 21.32
CA ILE A 193 -6.88 1.65 22.32
C ILE A 193 -5.64 2.46 21.93
N SER A 194 -4.69 1.92 21.17
CA SER A 194 -3.55 2.71 20.67
C SER A 194 -3.98 3.90 19.79
N GLY A 195 -5.22 3.90 19.28
CA GLY A 195 -5.85 5.02 18.57
C GLY A 195 -6.54 6.06 19.49
N SER A 196 -6.76 5.74 20.77
CA SER A 196 -7.47 6.58 21.74
C SER A 196 -6.50 7.12 22.79
N THR A 197 -6.30 8.44 22.82
CA THR A 197 -5.55 9.13 23.86
C THR A 197 -6.25 9.01 25.22
N LYS A 198 -6.03 7.90 25.92
CA LYS A 198 -6.33 7.76 27.35
C LYS A 198 -5.17 7.09 28.09
N GLY A 199 -4.42 7.91 28.82
CA GLY A 199 -3.60 7.47 29.95
C GLY A 199 -2.10 7.41 29.67
N LEU A 200 -1.39 8.48 30.03
CA LEU A 200 0.05 8.46 30.27
C LEU A 200 0.34 7.50 31.46
N SER A 201 1.07 6.42 31.20
CA SER A 201 2.04 5.87 32.16
C SER A 201 3.21 5.22 31.45
N SER A 202 4.33 5.95 31.46
CA SER A 202 5.72 5.49 31.62
C SER A 202 6.15 4.21 30.88
N GLY A 203 6.98 4.37 29.85
CA GLY A 203 7.93 3.33 29.45
C GLY A 203 8.28 3.16 27.97
N THR A 204 7.59 3.83 27.03
CA THR A 204 7.87 3.62 25.60
C THR A 204 8.83 4.68 25.05
N ASN A 205 9.90 4.22 24.39
CA ASN A 205 10.86 5.09 23.69
C ASN A 205 10.32 5.59 22.32
N PHE A 206 9.06 5.27 22.02
CA PHE A 206 8.21 5.91 21.00
C PHE A 206 7.25 6.92 21.62
N GLY A 207 7.55 7.40 22.83
CA GLY A 207 6.78 8.44 23.50
C GLY A 207 6.70 9.69 22.64
N TYR A 208 5.48 10.18 22.43
CA TYR A 208 5.20 11.51 21.90
C TYR A 208 6.11 12.53 22.60
N ASN A 209 6.97 13.20 21.83
CA ASN A 209 7.77 14.29 22.37
C ASN A 209 6.83 15.44 22.74
N ALA A 210 6.53 15.58 24.04
CA ALA A 210 5.78 16.70 24.59
C ALA A 210 6.49 18.06 24.39
N ASN A 211 7.73 18.09 23.87
CA ASN A 211 8.42 19.32 23.45
C ASN A 211 8.12 19.74 22.00
N MET A 212 7.20 19.07 21.30
CA MET A 212 6.58 19.62 20.07
C MET A 212 5.68 20.84 20.37
N SER A 213 5.69 21.38 21.60
CA SER A 213 5.16 22.71 21.88
C SER A 213 5.97 23.81 21.18
N GLY A 214 7.24 23.59 20.83
CA GLY A 214 8.09 24.61 20.21
C GLY A 214 7.78 24.89 18.74
N ILE A 215 7.35 23.88 17.98
CA ILE A 215 6.97 24.02 16.55
C ILE A 215 5.49 24.45 16.43
N LEU A 216 4.66 24.17 17.44
CA LEU A 216 3.21 24.40 17.41
C LEU A 216 2.74 25.67 18.14
N ALA A 217 3.63 26.38 18.86
CA ALA A 217 3.23 27.53 19.67
C ALA A 217 3.26 28.88 18.93
N ASP A 218 3.97 29.00 17.80
CA ASP A 218 4.17 30.31 17.15
C ASP A 218 3.16 30.64 16.03
N ASP A 219 2.29 29.70 15.64
CA ASP A 219 1.23 29.93 14.63
C ASP A 219 -0.19 29.90 15.23
N ALA A 220 -0.33 30.16 16.54
CA ALA A 220 -1.63 30.25 17.21
C ALA A 220 -2.32 31.63 17.06
N LEU A 221 -2.06 32.37 15.98
CA LEU A 221 -2.69 33.67 15.71
C LEU A 221 -3.52 33.61 14.43
N ASP A 222 -4.81 33.85 14.63
CA ASP A 222 -5.86 34.30 13.71
C ASP A 222 -6.32 33.32 12.61
N LEU A 223 -7.17 32.38 13.04
CA LEU A 223 -8.27 31.87 12.22
C LEU A 223 -9.31 32.99 12.08
N ASP A 224 -9.09 33.95 11.19
CA ASP A 224 -10.18 34.72 10.59
C ASP A 224 -10.69 33.92 9.37
N ASP A 225 -11.80 33.23 9.60
CA ASP A 225 -12.67 32.61 8.60
C ASP A 225 -13.40 33.70 7.80
N ASP A 226 -12.69 34.38 6.89
CA ASP A 226 -13.30 35.32 5.96
C ASP A 226 -13.06 34.84 4.51
N TYR A 227 -13.83 33.84 4.07
CA TYR A 227 -13.89 33.40 2.68
C TYR A 227 -15.32 33.60 2.11
N PHE A 228 -15.42 34.60 1.22
CA PHE A 228 -16.31 34.75 0.05
C PHE A 228 -17.78 35.12 0.26
N ASP A 229 -18.03 36.43 0.19
CA ASP A 229 -19.30 37.03 -0.25
C ASP A 229 -19.14 37.30 -1.76
N ASP A 230 -19.57 36.37 -2.60
CA ASP A 230 -19.79 36.62 -4.04
C ASP A 230 -21.26 37.05 -4.19
N ASP A 231 -21.49 38.35 -4.04
CA ASP A 231 -22.71 39.04 -4.50
C ASP A 231 -22.69 39.06 -6.05
N ASP A 232 -23.25 38.04 -6.69
CA ASP A 232 -23.69 38.13 -8.08
C ASP A 232 -25.09 38.78 -8.10
N GLU A 233 -25.13 40.12 -8.14
CA GLU A 233 -26.34 40.89 -8.45
C GLU A 233 -26.72 40.76 -9.93
N GLU A 234 -28.03 40.59 -10.15
CA GLU A 234 -28.74 40.53 -11.42
C GLU A 234 -28.62 41.84 -12.20
N ASP A 235 -28.38 41.76 -13.52
CA ASP A 235 -28.78 42.82 -14.46
C ASP A 235 -29.69 42.20 -15.54
N GLU A 236 -30.98 42.48 -15.41
CA GLU A 236 -32.01 42.33 -16.43
C GLU A 236 -31.81 43.38 -17.53
N ASP A 237 -31.69 42.96 -18.79
CA ASP A 237 -31.95 43.84 -19.93
C ASP A 237 -32.84 43.11 -20.95
N ASP A 238 -34.13 43.48 -20.92
CA ASP A 238 -35.16 43.14 -21.89
C ASP A 238 -34.86 43.74 -23.28
N MET A 239 -34.93 42.93 -24.33
CA MET A 239 -35.27 43.43 -25.67
C MET A 239 -36.05 42.38 -26.47
N GLU A 240 -37.38 42.56 -26.51
CA GLU A 240 -38.27 41.87 -27.45
C GLU A 240 -38.00 42.32 -28.89
N THR A 241 -38.00 41.37 -29.84
CA THR A 241 -38.81 41.48 -31.07
C THR A 241 -39.09 40.11 -31.67
N ASP A 242 -40.37 39.89 -31.98
CA ASP A 242 -40.97 38.77 -32.69
C ASP A 242 -40.28 38.38 -34.00
N GLU A 243 -40.17 37.07 -34.28
CA GLU A 243 -40.35 36.56 -35.64
C GLU A 243 -40.82 35.09 -35.64
N GLN A 244 -41.79 34.83 -36.52
CA GLN A 244 -42.70 33.70 -36.56
C GLN A 244 -42.02 32.39 -36.99
N VAL A 245 -42.41 31.26 -36.38
CA VAL A 245 -42.09 29.93 -36.93
C VAL A 245 -43.37 29.13 -37.09
N GLU A 246 -43.77 28.92 -38.36
CA GLU A 246 -44.84 28.00 -38.75
C GLU A 246 -44.40 26.54 -38.56
N GLU A 247 -45.33 25.75 -38.06
CA GLU A 247 -45.27 24.31 -37.83
C GLU A 247 -45.49 23.54 -39.14
N ILE A 248 -44.52 22.73 -39.60
CA ILE A 248 -44.77 21.60 -40.53
C ILE A 248 -43.81 20.44 -40.25
N ALA A 249 -44.35 19.30 -39.80
CA ALA A 249 -43.76 17.96 -39.90
C ALA A 249 -44.27 17.24 -41.17
N PRO A 250 -43.88 15.99 -41.49
CA PRO A 250 -42.57 15.33 -41.49
C PRO A 250 -42.26 14.72 -42.89
N LYS A 251 -41.08 14.10 -43.11
CA LYS A 251 -40.95 12.92 -44.02
C LYS A 251 -39.58 12.23 -43.98
N SER A 252 -39.66 10.91 -44.15
CA SER A 252 -38.64 9.88 -44.20
C SER A 252 -37.97 9.69 -45.57
N MET A 253 -36.89 8.88 -45.55
CA MET A 253 -36.28 8.04 -46.60
C MET A 253 -35.06 8.61 -47.35
N GLY A 254 -34.04 7.75 -47.48
CA GLY A 254 -33.04 7.86 -48.54
C GLY A 254 -31.66 7.29 -48.18
N GLU A 255 -31.45 6.01 -48.45
CA GLU A 255 -30.15 5.33 -48.50
C GLU A 255 -29.21 5.95 -49.57
N THR A 256 -27.88 5.86 -49.38
CA THR A 256 -26.95 5.10 -50.26
C THR A 256 -25.46 5.34 -49.93
N SER A 257 -24.76 4.22 -49.67
CA SER A 257 -23.43 3.80 -50.17
C SER A 257 -22.31 4.83 -50.39
N VAL A 258 -21.11 4.58 -49.81
CA VAL A 258 -19.88 4.16 -50.54
C VAL A 258 -18.97 3.33 -49.62
N ALA A 259 -18.43 2.26 -50.17
CA ALA A 259 -17.59 1.23 -49.57
C ALA A 259 -16.09 1.59 -49.49
N CYS A 260 -15.36 0.90 -48.61
CA CYS A 260 -13.98 0.45 -48.86
C CYS A 260 -13.76 -0.90 -48.16
N ALA A 261 -13.44 -1.91 -48.98
CA ALA A 261 -13.17 -3.29 -48.59
C ALA A 261 -11.66 -3.51 -48.31
N GLY A 262 -11.33 -4.55 -47.53
CA GLY A 262 -9.97 -5.07 -47.48
C GLY A 262 -9.64 -6.05 -46.36
N ASN A 263 -10.11 -7.30 -46.50
CA ASN A 263 -9.52 -8.58 -46.03
C ASN A 263 -8.95 -8.72 -44.59
N SER A 264 -9.52 -9.65 -43.81
CA SER A 264 -9.08 -11.07 -43.79
C SER A 264 -9.95 -11.92 -42.84
N GLN A 265 -10.50 -13.03 -43.36
CA GLN A 265 -11.05 -14.17 -42.60
C GLN A 265 -9.89 -14.88 -41.86
N LEU A 266 -10.07 -15.58 -40.74
CA LEU A 266 -10.88 -16.78 -40.54
C LEU A 266 -11.20 -17.03 -39.05
N TYR A 267 -12.38 -17.60 -38.83
CA TYR A 267 -12.93 -18.11 -37.58
C TYR A 267 -12.25 -19.41 -37.14
N VAL A 268 -12.27 -19.69 -35.83
CA VAL A 268 -12.09 -21.04 -35.27
C VAL A 268 -13.23 -21.28 -34.28
N GLU A 269 -14.12 -22.23 -34.58
CA GLU A 269 -15.04 -22.85 -33.63
C GLU A 269 -14.89 -24.38 -33.71
N ASP A 270 -14.71 -24.97 -32.53
CA ASP A 270 -15.14 -26.27 -31.99
C ASP A 270 -15.32 -27.53 -32.86
N GLY A 271 -14.76 -28.64 -32.34
CA GLY A 271 -15.33 -29.98 -32.58
C GLY A 271 -14.40 -31.19 -32.39
N LEU A 272 -14.46 -31.79 -31.19
CA LEU A 272 -14.70 -33.22 -30.89
C LEU A 272 -13.76 -34.38 -31.38
N ILE A 273 -13.26 -35.12 -30.36
CA ILE A 273 -12.96 -36.59 -30.21
C ILE A 273 -12.13 -37.35 -31.26
N ASP A 274 -11.06 -38.00 -30.79
CA ASP A 274 -10.80 -39.42 -31.13
C ASP A 274 -9.99 -40.12 -30.02
N GLU A 275 -10.30 -41.40 -29.82
CA GLU A 275 -9.70 -42.28 -28.83
C GLU A 275 -8.45 -43.01 -29.37
N GLY A 276 -7.49 -43.28 -28.48
CA GLY A 276 -6.77 -44.54 -28.43
C GLY A 276 -5.50 -44.70 -29.29
N HIS A 277 -4.34 -44.71 -28.64
CA HIS A 277 -3.54 -45.95 -28.57
C HIS A 277 -2.36 -45.83 -27.60
N VAL A 278 -2.23 -46.88 -26.79
CA VAL A 278 -1.08 -47.22 -25.95
C VAL A 278 0.03 -47.79 -26.83
N THR A 279 1.27 -47.34 -26.64
CA THR A 279 2.46 -48.22 -26.71
C THR A 279 3.56 -47.67 -25.82
N GLU A 280 3.90 -48.46 -24.79
CA GLU A 280 5.20 -48.41 -24.11
C GLU A 280 6.33 -48.67 -25.12
N GLU A 281 7.47 -47.99 -24.97
CA GLU A 281 8.76 -48.62 -25.18
C GLU A 281 9.83 -47.91 -24.31
N ARG A 282 10.54 -48.74 -23.54
CA ARG A 282 11.73 -48.43 -22.76
C ARG A 282 12.96 -48.54 -23.67
N ASP A 283 13.97 -47.71 -23.43
CA ASP A 283 15.38 -48.08 -23.32
C ASP A 283 16.19 -46.79 -23.04
N ALA A 284 16.74 -46.61 -21.83
CA ALA A 284 18.04 -47.10 -21.38
C ALA A 284 19.23 -46.42 -22.09
N SER A 285 19.88 -45.46 -21.40
CA SER A 285 21.29 -45.10 -21.56
C SER A 285 21.78 -44.18 -20.42
N ASN A 286 22.64 -44.75 -19.57
CA ASN A 286 23.75 -44.19 -18.76
C ASN A 286 23.52 -42.94 -17.88
N GLU A 287 23.54 -43.00 -16.55
CA GLU A 287 24.59 -43.47 -15.61
C GLU A 287 25.86 -42.59 -15.60
N ALA A 288 25.96 -41.70 -14.58
CA ALA A 288 27.16 -41.44 -13.76
C ALA A 288 27.01 -40.14 -12.94
N ASN A 289 26.66 -40.26 -11.65
CA ASN A 289 27.37 -39.65 -10.51
C ASN A 289 26.52 -39.70 -9.24
N LYS A 290 26.72 -40.76 -8.45
CA LYS A 290 26.45 -40.73 -7.01
C LYS A 290 27.47 -41.62 -6.32
N VAL A 291 28.45 -41.01 -5.68
CA VAL A 291 29.36 -41.70 -4.75
C VAL A 291 28.77 -41.49 -3.37
N ASP A 292 28.17 -42.55 -2.83
CA ASP A 292 27.61 -42.59 -1.49
C ASP A 292 28.70 -42.83 -0.43
N LEU A 293 28.53 -42.13 0.68
CA LEU A 293 29.09 -42.46 1.98
C LEU A 293 28.53 -43.80 2.48
N ALA A 294 29.41 -44.69 2.96
CA ALA A 294 29.28 -45.34 4.28
C ALA A 294 30.30 -46.50 4.40
N ALA A 295 31.23 -46.39 5.35
CA ALA A 295 31.83 -47.56 5.97
C ALA A 295 32.38 -47.25 7.37
N HIS A 296 31.66 -47.81 8.35
CA HIS A 296 32.18 -48.44 9.56
C HIS A 296 32.57 -47.58 10.78
N SER A 297 31.56 -47.40 11.63
CA SER A 297 31.69 -47.35 13.09
C SER A 297 32.29 -48.65 13.65
N LYS A 298 33.29 -48.52 14.53
CA LYS A 298 33.55 -49.25 15.79
C LYS A 298 35.03 -49.08 16.20
N ASN A 299 35.31 -48.35 17.29
CA ASN A 299 35.84 -48.97 18.51
C ASN A 299 35.87 -47.99 19.70
N SER A 300 35.49 -48.50 20.86
CA SER A 300 35.50 -47.87 22.19
C SER A 300 36.87 -47.96 22.87
N ASN A 301 37.29 -46.89 23.55
CA ASN A 301 37.81 -46.85 24.94
C ASN A 301 38.87 -45.75 25.17
N GLN A 302 38.57 -44.91 26.16
CA GLN A 302 39.43 -44.01 26.95
C GLN A 302 40.57 -44.77 27.72
N PRO A 303 41.48 -44.12 28.52
CA PRO A 303 41.65 -42.68 28.85
C PRO A 303 43.11 -42.14 28.84
N SER A 304 43.21 -40.83 29.07
CA SER A 304 44.27 -39.98 29.69
C SER A 304 45.67 -40.51 30.06
N GLU A 305 46.70 -39.74 29.68
CA GLU A 305 47.87 -39.30 30.48
C GLU A 305 48.60 -38.21 29.65
N ALA A 306 48.64 -36.94 30.06
CA ALA A 306 49.69 -36.32 30.87
C ALA A 306 51.11 -36.50 30.31
N THR A 307 51.65 -35.49 29.63
CA THR A 307 52.85 -34.70 29.99
C THR A 307 53.04 -33.59 28.95
#